data_AF-A0A501Q903-F1
#
_entry.id   AF-A0A501Q903-F1
#
_cell.length_a   1.000
_cell.length_b   1.000
_cell.length_c   1.000
_cell.angle_alpha   90.00
_cell.angle_beta   90.00
_cell.angle_gamma   90.00
#
_symmetry.space_group_name_H-M   'P 1'
#
loop_
_entity.id
_entity.type
_entity.pdbx_description
1 polymer ?
#
loop_
_entity_poly.entity_id
_entity_poly.type
_entity_poly.pdbx_seq_one_letter_code
_entity_poly.pdbx_strand_id
1 'polypeptide(L)' 'MKATTIEEAKNLARAKSLEKKYKDESVFIIYCNRTEHFYIDTDGLVRLWEKSFGYYVNGVYTKE' A
#
# COMPACT_ATOMS: atom_id res chain seq x y z
N MET A 1 4.23 2.31 6.97
CA MET A 1 4.13 1.76 8.35
C MET A 1 3.86 0.27 8.25
N LYS A 2 4.11 -0.53 9.31
CA LYS A 2 3.76 -1.97 9.32
C LYS A 2 3.13 -2.40 10.63
N ALA A 3 2.32 -3.45 10.59
CA ALA A 3 1.61 -4.08 11.71
C ALA A 3 1.69 -5.60 11.60
N THR A 4 1.50 -6.31 12.71
CA THR A 4 1.45 -7.79 12.73
C THR A 4 0.02 -8.33 12.75
N THR A 5 -0.97 -7.49 13.08
CA THR A 5 -2.39 -7.87 13.08
C THR A 5 -3.21 -6.97 12.17
N ILE A 6 -4.34 -7.49 11.67
CA ILE A 6 -5.25 -6.74 10.81
C ILE A 6 -5.93 -5.58 11.56
N GLU A 7 -6.27 -5.75 12.85
CA GLU A 7 -6.83 -4.68 13.69
C GLU A 7 -5.85 -3.51 13.87
N GLU A 8 -4.58 -3.81 14.16
CA GLU A 8 -3.54 -2.78 14.25
C GLU A 8 -3.35 -2.09 12.89
N ALA A 9 -3.35 -2.85 11.79
CA ALA A 9 -3.26 -2.29 10.45
C ALA A 9 -4.41 -1.32 10.12
N LYS A 10 -5.66 -1.67 10.49
CA LYS A 10 -6.84 -0.79 10.33
C LYS A 10 -6.69 0.50 11.13
N ASN A 11 -6.21 0.42 12.37
CA ASN A 11 -5.98 1.59 13.21
C ASN A 11 -4.92 2.52 12.61
N LEU A 12 -3.81 1.95 12.13
CA LEU A 12 -2.74 2.71 11.46
C LEU A 12 -3.23 3.34 10.14
N ALA A 13 -4.03 2.62 9.35
CA ALA A 13 -4.60 3.15 8.11
C ALA A 13 -5.55 4.33 8.38
N ARG A 14 -6.43 4.22 9.38
CA ARG A 14 -7.32 5.31 9.80
C ARG A 14 -6.54 6.51 10.32
N ALA A 15 -5.49 6.30 11.11
CA ALA A 15 -4.63 7.39 11.57
C ALA A 15 -3.97 8.11 10.38
N LYS A 16 -3.45 7.35 9.40
CA LYS A 16 -2.83 7.89 8.18
C LYS A 16 -3.83 8.68 7.33
N SER A 17 -5.07 8.21 7.18
CA SER A 17 -6.09 8.90 6.38
C SER A 17 -6.54 10.24 6.98
N LEU A 18 -6.31 10.46 8.28
CA LEU A 18 -6.63 11.72 8.93
C LEU A 18 -5.52 12.77 8.77
N GLU A 19 -4.35 12.39 8.26
CA GLU A 19 -3.26 13.34 8.01
C GLU A 19 -3.61 14.28 6.84
N LYS A 20 -3.54 15.59 7.06
CA LYS A 20 -3.89 16.61 6.04
C LYS A 20 -3.15 16.44 4.72
N LYS A 21 -1.94 15.88 4.74
CA LYS A 21 -1.11 15.64 3.55
C LYS A 21 -1.63 14.53 2.63
N TYR A 22 -2.54 13.69 3.12
CA TYR A 22 -3.14 12.56 2.39
C TYR A 22 -4.67 12.68 2.26
N LYS A 23 -5.22 13.89 2.40
CA LYS A 23 -6.67 14.14 2.50
C LYS A 23 -7.48 13.60 1.31
N ASP A 24 -6.87 13.53 0.14
CA ASP A 24 -7.48 13.08 -1.10
C ASP A 24 -6.76 11.86 -1.71
N GLU A 25 -5.92 11.17 -0.91
CA GLU A 25 -5.22 9.96 -1.31
C GLU A 25 -5.92 8.71 -0.75
N SER A 26 -5.93 7.63 -1.52
CA SER A 26 -6.34 6.32 -1.01
C SER A 26 -5.28 5.78 -0.06
N VAL A 27 -5.69 5.13 1.03
CA VAL A 27 -4.79 4.41 1.94
C VAL A 27 -5.05 2.92 1.81
N PHE A 28 -4.01 2.16 1.50
CA PHE A 28 -4.03 0.73 1.29
C PHE A 28 -3.41 -0.02 2.47
N ILE A 29 -4.01 -1.16 2.79
CA ILE A 29 -3.43 -2.17 3.68
C ILE A 29 -3.00 -3.34 2.80
N ILE A 30 -1.70 -3.65 2.80
CA ILE A 30 -1.08 -4.67 1.95
C ILE A 30 -0.54 -5.77 2.84
N TYR A 31 -1.05 -6.99 2.69
CA TYR A 31 -0.52 -8.15 3.41
C TYR A 31 0.64 -8.78 2.64
N CYS A 32 1.79 -8.97 3.32
CA CYS A 32 2.93 -9.67 2.75
C CYS A 32 3.05 -11.07 3.36
N ASN A 33 2.77 -12.11 2.56
CA ASN A 33 2.84 -13.49 3.02
C ASN A 33 4.25 -13.93 3.44
N ARG A 34 5.32 -13.34 2.86
CA ARG A 34 6.71 -13.71 3.18
C ARG A 34 7.12 -13.24 4.58
N THR A 35 6.66 -12.07 4.99
CA THR A 35 6.99 -11.50 6.30
C THR A 35 5.87 -11.69 7.31
N GLU A 36 4.68 -12.08 6.87
CA GLU A 36 3.44 -12.15 7.66
C GLU A 36 3.03 -10.81 8.29
N HIS A 37 3.46 -9.69 7.68
CA HIS A 37 3.13 -8.35 8.14
C HIS A 37 2.12 -7.66 7.21
N PHE A 38 1.37 -6.72 7.80
CA PHE A 38 0.54 -5.75 7.10
C PHE A 38 1.30 -4.45 6.90
N TYR A 39 1.31 -3.91 5.70
CA TYR A 39 1.92 -2.63 5.34
C TYR A 39 0.84 -1.60 5.03
N ILE A 40 1.03 -0.37 5.50
CA ILE A 40 0.11 0.75 5.25
C ILE A 40 0.79 1.75 4.35
N ASP A 41 0.24 1.96 3.16
CA ASP A 41 0.76 2.92 2.19
C ASP A 41 -0.33 3.63 1.37
N THR A 42 -0.02 4.75 0.73
CA THR A 42 -0.99 5.49 -0.09
C THR A 42 -0.88 5.23 -1.58
N ASP A 43 0.32 4.96 -2.10
CA ASP A 43 0.51 4.68 -3.54
C ASP A 43 1.89 4.05 -3.83
N GLY A 44 2.91 4.40 -3.04
CA GLY A 44 4.31 4.02 -3.30
C GLY A 44 4.55 2.51 -3.40
N LEU A 45 4.13 1.75 -2.40
CA LEU A 45 4.34 0.30 -2.33
C LEU A 45 3.49 -0.45 -3.36
N VAL A 46 2.26 0.03 -3.64
CA VAL A 46 1.39 -0.53 -4.67
C VAL A 46 2.04 -0.36 -6.03
N ARG A 47 2.49 0.85 -6.39
CA ARG A 47 3.20 1.10 -7.66
C ARG A 47 4.50 0.32 -7.78
N LEU A 48 5.27 0.18 -6.69
CA LEU A 48 6.48 -0.64 -6.69
C LEU A 48 6.17 -2.12 -6.92
N TRP A 49 5.09 -2.62 -6.30
CA TRP A 49 4.60 -3.97 -6.52
C TRP A 49 4.15 -4.16 -7.98
N GLU A 50 3.31 -3.27 -8.51
CA GLU A 50 2.84 -3.37 -9.90
C GLU A 50 4.02 -3.32 -10.91
N LYS A 51 5.02 -2.46 -10.67
CA LYS A 51 6.26 -2.44 -11.47
C LYS A 51 7.05 -3.74 -11.38
N SER A 52 7.15 -4.33 -10.19
CA SER A 52 7.89 -5.57 -9.96
C SER A 52 7.21 -6.79 -10.59
N PHE A 53 5.88 -6.77 -10.68
CA PHE A 53 5.07 -7.83 -11.29
C PHE A 53 4.85 -7.66 -12.79
N GLY A 54 5.48 -6.67 -13.43
CA GLY A 54 5.46 -6.53 -14.88
C GLY A 54 4.21 -5.84 -15.45
N TYR A 55 3.34 -5.28 -14.61
CA TYR A 55 2.20 -4.45 -15.07
C TYR A 55 2.66 -3.13 -15.71
N TYR A 56 3.96 -2.82 -15.70
CA TYR A 56 4.52 -1.67 -16.36
C TYR A 56 5.70 -2.08 -17.24
N VAL A 57 5.55 -1.97 -18.55
CA VAL A 57 6.65 -2.09 -19.52
C VAL A 57 7.19 -0.70 -19.82
N ASN A 58 8.48 -0.46 -19.55
CA ASN A 58 9.13 0.85 -19.73
C ASN A 58 8.43 2.01 -18.98
N GLY A 59 7.81 1.73 -17.83
CA GLY A 59 7.14 2.74 -17.01
C GLY A 59 5.72 3.13 -17.48
N VAL A 60 5.19 2.50 -18.53
CA VAL A 60 3.81 2.66 -18.99
C VAL A 60 2.97 1.49 -18.47
N TYR A 61 1.84 1.76 -17.83
CA TYR A 61 0.92 0.72 -17.34
C TYR A 61 0.38 -0.09 -18.52
N THR A 62 0.70 -1.38 -18.55
CA THR A 62 0.18 -2.35 -19.52
C THR A 62 -0.92 -3.14 -18.86
N LYS A 63 -2.15 -2.83 -19.26
CA LYS A 63 -3.36 -3.57 -18.90
C LYS A 63 -3.37 -4.84 -19.76
N GLU A 64 -2.69 -5.90 -19.34
CA GLU A 64 -2.98 -7.23 -19.90
C GLU A 64 -4.46 -7.58 -19.64
#